data_AF-A0A959SVM5-F1
#
_entry.id   AF-A0A959SVM5-F1
#
_cell.length_a   1.000
_cell.length_b   1.000
_cell.length_c   1.000
_cell.angle_alpha   90.00
_cell.angle_beta   90.00
_cell.angle_gamma   90.00
#
_symmetry.space_group_name_H-M   'P 1'
#
loop_
_entity.id
_entity.type
_entity.pdbx_description
1 polymer ?
#
loop_
_entity_poly.entity_id
_entity_poly.type
_entity_poly.pdbx_seq_one_letter_code
_entity_poly.pdbx_strand_id
1 'polypeptide(L)'
;MQDHYKLLQTIYEIVKNDPQPERYACRPRELILRRFQDWSAIQQELQLLESENLVTLEQEDTLVIRITVNGLEKIKSQDDLVKE
;
A
#
# COMPACT_ATOMS: atom_id res chain seq x y z
N MET A 1 -8.35 -12.59 -6.57
CA MET A 1 -8.00 -11.31 -5.93
C MET A 1 -6.79 -10.76 -6.65
N GLN A 2 -6.85 -9.54 -7.19
CA GLN A 2 -5.72 -8.94 -7.91
C GLN A 2 -4.53 -8.73 -6.95
N ASP A 3 -3.31 -9.02 -7.41
CA ASP A 3 -2.13 -9.02 -6.52
C ASP A 3 -1.82 -7.65 -5.91
N HIS A 4 -2.12 -6.56 -6.63
CA HIS A 4 -1.93 -5.20 -6.11
C HIS A 4 -2.80 -4.90 -4.87
N TYR A 5 -3.99 -5.50 -4.73
CA TYR A 5 -4.78 -5.34 -3.50
C TYR A 5 -4.16 -6.06 -2.31
N LYS A 6 -3.45 -7.18 -2.53
CA LYS A 6 -2.65 -7.77 -1.46
C LYS A 6 -1.54 -6.81 -1.06
N LEU A 7 -0.92 -6.12 -2.02
CA LEU A 7 0.14 -5.15 -1.73
C LEU A 7 -0.40 -3.99 -0.90
N LEU A 8 -1.57 -3.47 -1.28
CA LEU A 8 -2.31 -2.46 -0.53
C LEU A 8 -2.59 -2.91 0.90
N GLN A 9 -3.05 -4.15 1.09
CA GLN A 9 -3.23 -4.74 2.42
C GLN A 9 -1.91 -4.84 3.20
N THR A 10 -0.80 -5.16 2.53
CA THR A 10 0.53 -5.21 3.17
C THR A 10 0.95 -3.82 3.65
N ILE A 11 0.75 -2.79 2.83
CA ILE A 11 1.01 -1.39 3.20
C ILE A 11 0.17 -1.02 4.42
N TYR A 12 -1.12 -1.35 4.42
CA TYR A 12 -1.98 -1.13 5.57
C TYR A 12 -1.52 -1.86 6.82
N GLU A 13 -1.15 -3.13 6.73
CA GLU A 13 -0.62 -3.90 7.86
C GLU A 13 0.68 -3.31 8.44
N ILE A 14 1.46 -2.59 7.63
CA ILE A 14 2.64 -1.85 8.09
C ILE A 14 2.20 -0.61 8.87
N VAL A 15 1.27 0.18 8.31
CA VAL A 15 0.90 1.50 8.84
C VAL A 15 -0.23 1.47 9.88
N LYS A 16 -1.00 0.38 10.00
CA LYS A 16 -2.16 0.29 10.91
C LYS A 16 -1.81 0.44 12.39
N ASN A 17 -0.57 0.14 12.75
CA ASN A 17 -0.07 0.28 14.12
C ASN A 17 0.44 1.69 14.39
N ASP A 18 0.58 2.50 13.34
CA ASP A 18 1.01 3.88 13.43
C ASP A 18 -0.22 4.78 13.71
N PRO A 19 -0.12 5.77 14.60
CA PRO A 19 -1.23 6.66 14.92
C PRO A 19 -1.69 7.52 13.73
N GLN A 20 -0.86 7.70 12.69
CA GLN A 20 -1.20 8.46 11.48
C GLN A 20 -0.81 7.69 10.21
N PRO A 21 -1.58 6.65 9.82
CA PRO A 21 -1.23 5.80 8.68
C PRO A 21 -1.13 6.54 7.35
N GLU A 22 -1.93 7.59 7.19
CA GLU A 22 -2.01 8.46 6.01
C GLU A 22 -0.74 9.31 5.81
N ARG A 23 -0.01 9.55 6.89
CA ARG A 23 1.24 10.33 6.91
C ARG A 23 2.47 9.44 6.93
N TYR A 24 2.28 8.13 7.03
CA TYR A 24 3.38 7.20 7.08
C TYR A 24 4.07 7.12 5.72
N ALA A 25 5.34 7.54 5.71
CA ALA A 25 6.20 7.46 4.55
C ALA A 25 6.75 6.03 4.40
N CYS A 26 5.93 5.14 3.83
CA CYS A 26 6.33 3.76 3.59
C CYS A 26 7.41 3.73 2.51
N ARG A 27 8.53 3.05 2.77
CA ARG A 27 9.65 3.00 1.82
C ARG A 27 9.72 1.66 1.09
N PRO A 28 10.29 1.63 -0.13
CA PRO A 28 10.52 0.41 -0.91
C PRO A 28 11.09 -0.73 -0.09
N ARG A 29 12.11 -0.42 0.72
CA ARG A 29 12.82 -1.37 1.56
C ARG A 29 11.90 -2.12 2.52
N GLU A 30 10.88 -1.47 3.09
CA GLU A 30 9.97 -2.12 4.04
C GLU A 30 9.02 -3.09 3.35
N LEU A 31 8.63 -2.78 2.11
CA LEU A 31 7.83 -3.66 1.28
C LEU A 31 8.64 -4.88 0.85
N ILE A 32 9.86 -4.68 0.37
CA ILE A 32 10.77 -5.77 -0.03
C ILE A 32 11.10 -6.69 1.15
N LEU A 33 11.23 -6.14 2.37
CA LEU A 33 11.48 -6.95 3.57
C LEU A 33 10.29 -7.84 3.96
N ARG A 34 9.06 -7.45 3.60
CA ARG A 34 7.84 -8.22 3.92
C ARG A 34 7.31 -9.05 2.76
N ARG A 35 7.77 -8.81 1.54
CA ARG A 35 7.38 -9.50 0.32
C ARG A 35 8.60 -10.18 -0.29
N PHE A 36 8.55 -11.50 -0.43
CA PHE A 36 9.49 -12.27 -1.24
C PHE A 36 9.21 -12.08 -2.75
N GLN A 37 9.17 -10.83 -3.21
CA GLN A 37 8.99 -10.46 -4.61
C GLN A 37 10.02 -9.40 -5.01
N ASP A 38 10.37 -9.38 -6.29
CA ASP A 38 11.23 -8.35 -6.86
C ASP A 38 10.62 -6.95 -6.74
N TRP A 39 11.48 -5.97 -6.47
CA TRP A 39 11.09 -4.56 -6.40
C TRP A 39 10.35 -4.09 -7.66
N SER A 40 10.76 -4.58 -8.83
CA SER A 40 10.13 -4.26 -10.12
C SER A 40 8.65 -4.64 -10.14
N ALA A 41 8.28 -5.79 -9.58
CA ALA A 41 6.89 -6.24 -9.51
C ALA A 41 6.08 -5.36 -8.54
N ILE A 42 6.65 -5.10 -7.35
CA ILE A 42 6.05 -4.20 -6.35
C ILE A 42 5.80 -2.82 -6.97
N GLN A 43 6.75 -2.30 -7.74
CA GLN A 43 6.63 -1.00 -8.39
C GLN A 43 5.49 -0.96 -9.41
N GLN A 44 5.29 -2.02 -10.21
CA GLN A 44 4.15 -2.11 -11.12
C GLN A 44 2.82 -2.15 -10.37
N GLU A 45 2.75 -2.91 -9.29
CA GLU A 45 1.56 -2.96 -8.43
C GLU A 45 1.28 -1.60 -7.77
N LEU A 46 2.31 -0.90 -7.31
CA LEU A 46 2.21 0.45 -6.77
C LEU A 46 1.65 1.45 -7.80
N GLN A 47 2.10 1.39 -9.06
CA GLN A 47 1.58 2.27 -10.10
C GLN A 47 0.10 2.00 -10.41
N LEU A 48 -0.35 0.75 -10.32
CA LEU A 48 -1.78 0.41 -10.45
C LEU A 48 -2.58 1.02 -9.29
N LEU A 49 -2.10 0.85 -8.05
CA LEU A 49 -2.74 1.43 -6.86
C LEU A 49 -2.78 2.96 -6.92
N GLU A 50 -1.73 3.58 -7.45
CA GLU A 50 -1.67 5.03 -7.64
C GLU A 50 -2.67 5.50 -8.70
N SER A 51 -2.78 4.78 -9.84
CA SER A 51 -3.82 5.06 -10.85
C SER A 51 -5.24 4.96 -10.28
N GLU A 52 -5.47 4.06 -9.32
CA GLU A 52 -6.75 3.95 -8.60
C GLU A 52 -6.91 4.95 -7.44
N ASN A 53 -5.96 5.87 -7.23
CA ASN A 53 -5.93 6.83 -6.13
C ASN A 53 -5.95 6.17 -4.73
N LEU A 54 -5.42 4.95 -4.60
CA LEU A 54 -5.36 4.19 -3.34
C LEU A 54 -4.04 4.44 -2.58
N VAL A 55 -2.99 4.77 -3.31
CA VAL A 55 -1.69 5.19 -2.74
C VAL A 55 -1.16 6.39 -3.51
N THR A 56 -0.22 7.09 -2.90
CA THR A 56 0.49 8.21 -3.48
C THR A 56 1.96 7.85 -3.52
N LEU A 57 2.58 8.02 -4.69
CA LEU A 57 4.00 7.79 -4.90
C LEU A 57 4.69 9.14 -5.07
N GLU A 58 5.53 9.51 -4.12
CA GLU A 58 6.29 10.75 -4.15
C GLU A 58 7.78 10.44 -4.28
N GLN A 59 8.43 11.00 -5.30
CA GLN A 59 9.89 10.99 -5.43
C GLN A 59 10.45 12.30 -4.87
N GLU A 60 10.90 12.24 -3.62
CA GLU A 60 11.75 13.27 -3.00
C GLU A 60 13.22 12.85 -3.18
N ASP A 61 13.95 12.56 -2.10
CA ASP A 61 15.30 11.94 -2.13
C ASP A 61 15.25 10.42 -2.36
N THR A 62 14.16 9.78 -1.95
CA THR A 62 13.89 8.35 -2.14
C THR A 62 12.41 8.17 -2.47
N LEU A 63 12.02 7.10 -3.16
CA LEU A 63 10.61 6.81 -3.37
C LEU A 63 9.88 6.66 -2.02
N VAL A 64 8.86 7.47 -1.82
CA VAL A 64 7.97 7.44 -0.67
C VAL A 64 6.59 7.01 -1.13
N ILE A 65 6.05 5.99 -0.47
CA ILE A 65 4.71 5.48 -0.70
C ILE A 65 3.85 5.88 0.50
N ARG A 66 2.76 6.59 0.25
CA ARG A 66 1.77 6.98 1.27
C ARG A 66 0.41 6.39 0.91
N ILE A 67 -0.22 5.70 1.84
CA ILE A 67 -1.59 5.24 1.63
C ILE A 67 -2.56 6.42 1.69
N THR A 68 -3.51 6.50 0.76
CA THR A 68 -4.54 7.55 0.79
C THR A 68 -5.70 7.11 1.67
N VAL A 69 -6.56 8.07 2.03
CA VAL A 69 -7.87 7.79 2.68
C VAL A 69 -8.65 6.75 1.87
N ASN A 70 -8.68 6.91 0.54
CA ASN A 70 -9.39 6.01 -0.36
C ASN A 70 -8.82 4.59 -0.35
N GLY A 71 -7.49 4.46 -0.26
CA GLY A 71 -6.82 3.18 -0.05
C GLY A 71 -7.24 2.50 1.26
N LEU A 72 -7.31 3.26 2.34
CA LEU A 72 -7.77 2.77 3.64
C LEU A 72 -9.23 2.33 3.61
N GLU A 73 -10.10 3.14 3.03
CA GLU A 73 -11.52 2.82 2.87
C GLU A 73 -11.71 1.55 2.04
N LYS A 74 -10.98 1.42 0.93
CA LYS A 74 -11.04 0.24 0.05
C LYS A 74 -10.68 -1.05 0.78
N ILE A 75 -9.63 -1.03 1.61
CA ILE A 75 -9.22 -2.19 2.42
C ILE A 75 -10.29 -2.50 3.47
N LYS A 76 -10.80 -1.47 4.15
CA LYS A 76 -11.87 -1.65 5.15
C LYS A 76 -13.12 -2.26 4.53
N SER A 77 -13.55 -1.77 3.37
CA SER A 77 -14.68 -2.34 2.63
C SER A 77 -14.42 -3.76 2.14
N GLN A 78 -13.18 -4.09 1.76
CA GLN A 78 -12.79 -5.47 1.40
C GLN A 78 -12.78 -6.41 2.61
N ASP A 79 -12.34 -5.96 3.78
CA ASP A 79 -12.33 -6.77 5.01
C ASP A 79 -13.77 -7.04 5.51
N ASP A 80 -14.66 -6.06 5.35
CA ASP A 80 -16.09 -6.18 5.68
C ASP A 80 -16.80 -7.22 4.79
N LEU A 81 -16.47 -7.27 3.49
CA LEU A 81 -17.01 -8.23 2.51
C LEU A 81 -16.54 -9.69 2.70
N VAL A 82 -15.55 -9.96 3.56
CA VAL A 82 -15.06 -11.32 3.84
C VAL A 82 -15.68 -11.89 5.14
N LYS A 83 -16.54 -11.12 5.83
CA LYS A 83 -17.18 -11.54 7.08
C LYS A 83 -18.64 -12.00 6.97
N GLU A 84 -19.17 -12.20 5.76
CA GLU A 84 -20.52 -12.79 5.54
C GLU A 84 -20.51 -14.31 5.40
#